data_AF-A0A3S9QI00-F1
#
_entry.id   AF-A0A3S9QI00-F1
#
_cell.length_a   1.000
_cell.length_b   1.000
_cell.length_c   1.000
_cell.angle_alpha   90.00
_cell.angle_beta   90.00
_cell.angle_gamma   90.00
#
_symmetry.space_group_name_H-M   'P 1'
#
loop_
_entity.id
_entity.type
_entity.pdbx_description
1 polymer ?
#
loop_
_entity_poly.entity_id
_entity_poly.type
_entity_poly.pdbx_seq_one_letter_code
_entity_poly.pdbx_strand_id
1 'polypeptide(L)'
;MNIAKIDALISNFSDAIAMLSELKDELTEPKPVILQEPSASTTEVYLRTEVLYPWVKLKRWCTQNHVQPVKKDHYGLMINHYPASAWLEVFGVDIIEIMSLKLIDEAV
;
A
#
# COMPACT_ATOMS: atom_id res chain seq x y z
N MET A 1 32.98 -29.79 -36.76
CA MET A 1 32.18 -29.48 -35.56
C MET A 1 31.61 -30.79 -35.05
N ASN A 2 31.94 -31.20 -33.81
CA ASN A 2 31.60 -32.52 -33.27
C ASN A 2 30.16 -32.50 -32.73
N ILE A 3 29.32 -33.45 -33.15
CA ILE A 3 27.90 -33.55 -32.80
C ILE A 3 27.70 -33.51 -31.27
N ALA A 4 28.61 -34.13 -30.51
CA ALA A 4 28.59 -34.10 -29.04
C ALA A 4 28.70 -32.69 -28.43
N LYS A 5 29.39 -31.75 -29.11
CA LYS A 5 29.47 -30.35 -28.65
C LYS A 5 28.20 -29.56 -28.93
N ILE A 6 27.45 -29.96 -29.95
CA ILE A 6 26.16 -29.35 -30.31
C ILE A 6 25.09 -29.81 -29.32
N ASP A 7 25.07 -31.10 -28.98
CA ASP A 7 24.11 -31.66 -28.01
C ASP A 7 24.30 -31.07 -26.61
N ALA A 8 25.56 -30.92 -26.17
CA ALA A 8 25.86 -30.26 -24.89
C ALA A 8 25.41 -28.79 -24.87
N LEU A 9 25.55 -28.08 -26.01
CA LEU A 9 25.10 -26.70 -26.13
C LEU A 9 23.57 -26.63 -26.01
N ILE A 10 22.86 -27.52 -26.73
CA ILE A 10 21.39 -27.58 -26.73
C ILE A 10 20.88 -27.91 -25.33
N SER A 11 21.48 -28.88 -24.64
CA SER A 11 21.12 -29.24 -23.25
C SER A 11 21.25 -28.04 -22.32
N ASN A 12 22.36 -27.31 -22.37
CA ASN A 12 22.58 -26.14 -21.52
C ASN A 12 21.55 -25.02 -21.78
N PHE A 13 21.13 -24.83 -23.04
CA PHE A 13 20.08 -23.86 -23.36
C PHE A 13 18.72 -24.29 -22.84
N SER A 14 18.39 -25.59 -22.92
CA SER A 14 17.15 -26.13 -22.37
C SER A 14 17.08 -25.96 -20.86
N ASP A 15 18.18 -26.23 -20.14
CA ASP A 15 18.25 -26.04 -18.69
C ASP A 15 18.09 -24.57 -18.29
N ALA A 16 18.72 -23.65 -19.02
CA ALA A 16 18.58 -22.21 -18.79
C ALA A 16 17.15 -21.72 -19.04
N ILE A 17 16.46 -22.24 -20.06
CA ILE A 17 15.06 -21.91 -20.34
C ILE A 17 14.12 -22.46 -19.25
N ALA A 18 14.40 -23.65 -18.72
CA ALA A 18 13.65 -24.23 -17.61
C ALA A 18 13.76 -23.36 -16.35
N MET A 19 14.97 -22.98 -15.96
CA MET A 19 15.20 -22.08 -14.81
C MET A 19 14.54 -20.71 -14.98
N LEU A 20 14.58 -20.12 -16.18
CA LEU A 20 13.90 -18.85 -16.45
C LEU A 20 12.38 -18.99 -16.43
N SER A 21 11.85 -20.17 -16.78
CA SER A 21 10.41 -20.46 -16.71
C SER A 21 9.96 -20.63 -15.25
N GLU A 22 10.77 -21.29 -14.41
CA GLU A 22 10.53 -21.41 -12.96
C GLU A 22 10.55 -20.04 -12.26
N LEU A 23 11.53 -19.17 -12.59
CA LEU A 23 11.57 -17.79 -12.09
C LEU A 23 10.39 -16.94 -12.57
N LYS A 24 9.87 -17.21 -13.77
CA LYS A 24 8.66 -16.57 -14.27
C LYS A 24 7.47 -17.00 -13.43
N ASP A 25 7.32 -18.28 -13.09
CA ASP A 25 6.21 -18.75 -12.27
C ASP A 25 6.24 -18.16 -10.85
N GLU A 26 7.43 -17.92 -10.27
CA GLU A 26 7.58 -17.16 -9.01
C GLU A 26 7.21 -15.67 -9.14
N LEU A 27 7.37 -15.08 -10.33
CA LEU A 27 6.97 -13.68 -10.61
C LEU A 27 5.51 -13.53 -11.06
N THR A 28 4.80 -14.64 -11.33
CA THR A 28 3.42 -14.63 -11.88
C THR A 28 2.37 -15.02 -10.84
N GLU A 29 2.69 -15.04 -9.55
CA GLU A 29 1.65 -14.83 -8.56
C GLU A 29 1.37 -13.32 -8.48
N PRO A 30 0.26 -12.81 -9.04
CA PRO A 30 -0.14 -11.45 -8.73
C PRO A 30 -0.37 -11.41 -7.23
N LYS A 31 0.54 -10.76 -6.50
CA LYS A 31 0.31 -10.37 -5.11
C LYS A 31 -1.09 -9.79 -5.08
N PRO A 32 -2.04 -10.36 -4.30
CA PRO A 32 -3.43 -9.94 -4.37
C PRO A 32 -3.41 -8.43 -4.17
N VAL A 33 -3.91 -7.69 -5.16
CA VAL A 33 -4.22 -6.28 -4.99
C VAL A 33 -5.39 -6.27 -4.02
N ILE A 34 -5.07 -6.41 -2.74
CA ILE A 34 -5.98 -6.06 -1.65
C ILE A 34 -6.19 -4.57 -1.92
N LEU A 35 -7.36 -4.22 -2.44
CA LEU A 35 -7.84 -2.85 -2.49
C LEU A 35 -7.83 -2.38 -1.03
N GLN A 36 -6.69 -1.85 -0.58
CA GLN A 36 -6.58 -1.29 0.75
C GLN A 36 -7.54 -0.12 0.80
N GLU A 37 -8.43 -0.13 1.79
CA GLU A 37 -9.35 0.96 1.98
C GLU A 37 -8.57 2.29 2.06
N PRO A 38 -9.15 3.40 1.54
CA PRO A 38 -8.56 4.72 1.69
C PRO A 38 -8.23 4.99 3.17
N SER A 39 -7.10 5.63 3.42
CA SER A 39 -6.62 5.89 4.78
C SER A 39 -5.90 7.22 4.86
N ALA A 40 -6.08 7.90 5.99
CA ALA A 40 -5.55 9.23 6.23
C ALA A 40 -5.04 9.38 7.66
N SER A 41 -3.99 10.17 7.82
CA SER A 41 -3.51 10.64 9.11
C SER A 41 -4.37 11.80 9.63
N THR A 42 -4.33 12.04 10.94
CA THR A 42 -5.03 13.21 11.53
C THR A 42 -4.46 14.53 11.02
N THR A 43 -3.18 14.56 10.65
CA THR A 43 -2.52 15.73 10.09
C THR A 43 -3.04 16.04 8.69
N GLU A 44 -3.15 15.05 7.81
CA GLU A 44 -3.65 15.28 6.44
C GLU A 44 -5.11 15.75 6.42
N VAL A 45 -5.94 15.25 7.34
CA VAL A 45 -7.32 15.70 7.49
C VAL A 45 -7.35 17.13 8.03
N TYR A 46 -6.51 17.45 9.01
CA TYR A 46 -6.39 18.83 9.53
C TYR A 46 -5.99 19.82 8.43
N LEU A 47 -5.00 19.50 7.60
CA LEU A 47 -4.52 20.38 6.51
C LEU A 47 -5.58 20.69 5.45
N ARG A 48 -6.69 19.93 5.40
CA ARG A 48 -7.78 20.11 4.43
C ARG A 48 -9.08 20.64 5.05
N THR A 49 -9.28 20.42 6.34
CA THR A 49 -10.54 20.74 7.03
C THR A 49 -10.40 21.79 8.13
N GLU A 50 -9.17 22.09 8.55
CA GLU A 50 -8.85 22.89 9.76
C GLU A 50 -9.43 22.35 11.07
N VAL A 51 -9.96 21.11 11.05
CA VAL A 51 -10.52 20.46 12.24
C VAL A 51 -9.49 19.52 12.85
N LEU A 52 -9.23 19.70 14.15
CA LEU A 52 -8.34 18.83 14.91
C LEU A 52 -9.10 17.62 15.45
N TYR A 53 -8.73 16.43 14.98
CA TYR A 53 -9.29 15.17 15.44
C TYR A 53 -8.34 14.41 16.39
N PRO A 54 -8.81 13.94 17.56
CA PRO A 54 -7.95 13.21 18.50
C PRO A 54 -7.67 11.79 18.00
N TRP A 55 -6.42 11.52 17.62
CA TRP A 55 -5.94 10.23 17.09
C TRP A 55 -6.21 9.03 18.03
N VAL A 56 -6.29 9.27 19.34
CA VAL A 56 -6.53 8.22 20.35
C VAL A 56 -7.85 7.50 20.12
N LYS A 57 -8.89 8.20 19.64
CA LYS A 57 -10.20 7.58 19.34
C LYS A 57 -10.12 6.64 18.14
N LEU A 58 -9.42 7.04 17.08
CA LEU A 58 -9.19 6.20 15.90
C LEU A 58 -8.35 4.96 16.25
N LYS A 59 -7.29 5.14 17.05
CA LYS A 59 -6.49 4.01 17.55
C LYS A 59 -7.32 3.02 18.37
N ARG A 60 -8.22 3.53 19.24
CA ARG A 60 -9.12 2.68 20.02
C ARG A 60 -10.05 1.88 19.11
N TRP A 61 -10.67 2.52 18.11
CA TRP A 61 -11.52 1.84 17.14
C TRP A 61 -10.75 0.74 16.40
N CYS A 62 -9.53 1.02 15.95
CA CYS A 62 -8.69 0.03 15.26
C CYS A 62 -8.40 -1.18 16.17
N THR A 63 -8.11 -0.93 17.45
CA THR A 63 -7.88 -1.99 18.44
C THR A 63 -9.12 -2.85 18.66
N GLN A 64 -10.31 -2.24 18.74
CA GLN A 64 -11.58 -2.92 18.97
C GLN A 64 -12.02 -3.78 17.76
N ASN A 65 -11.70 -3.31 16.55
CA ASN A 65 -12.08 -3.98 15.30
C ASN A 65 -10.96 -4.88 14.75
N HIS A 66 -9.87 -5.10 15.50
CA HIS A 66 -8.71 -5.89 15.08
C HIS A 66 -8.08 -5.41 13.76
N VAL A 67 -8.17 -4.11 13.47
CA VAL A 67 -7.58 -3.47 12.30
C VAL A 67 -6.26 -2.80 12.71
N GLN A 68 -5.22 -2.93 11.88
CA GLN A 68 -3.96 -2.23 12.09
C GLN A 68 -3.89 -0.97 11.23
N PRO A 69 -3.60 0.21 11.81
CA PRO A 69 -3.31 1.42 11.04
C PRO A 69 -2.09 1.22 10.14
N VAL A 70 -2.14 1.78 8.93
CA VAL A 70 -1.01 1.76 7.99
C VAL A 70 -0.04 2.86 8.39
N LYS A 71 1.24 2.53 8.57
CA LYS A 71 2.28 3.54 8.77
C LYS A 71 2.81 4.01 7.43
N LYS A 72 2.84 5.32 7.19
CA LYS A 72 3.46 5.91 6.00
C LYS A 72 4.52 6.92 6.43
N ASP A 73 5.58 7.01 5.63
CA ASP A 73 6.61 8.03 5.83
C ASP A 73 6.07 9.39 5.40
N HIS A 74 6.27 10.39 6.24
CA HIS A 74 5.97 11.78 5.96
C HIS A 74 7.15 12.62 6.44
N TYR A 75 8.03 13.01 5.51
CA TYR A 75 9.27 13.73 5.78
C TYR A 75 10.20 13.02 6.80
N GLY A 76 10.35 11.70 6.69
CA GLY A 76 11.19 10.92 7.61
C GLY A 76 10.52 10.56 8.94
N LEU A 77 9.24 10.94 9.13
CA LEU A 77 8.43 10.55 10.27
C LEU A 77 7.42 9.49 9.85
N MET A 78 7.42 8.34 10.53
CA MET A 78 6.42 7.29 10.31
C MET A 78 5.11 7.66 11.02
N ILE A 79 4.14 8.15 10.26
CA ILE A 79 2.83 8.58 10.76
C ILE A 79 1.79 7.46 10.55
N ASN A 80 0.89 7.30 11.52
CA ASN A 80 -0.24 6.38 11.39
C ASN A 80 -1.32 6.98 10.50
N HIS A 81 -1.73 6.22 9.48
CA HIS A 81 -2.92 6.46 8.68
C HIS A 81 -4.01 5.51 9.15
N TYR A 82 -5.14 6.08 9.50
CA TYR A 82 -6.31 5.35 9.95
C TYR A 82 -7.26 5.12 8.77
N PRO A 83 -7.92 3.96 8.74
CA PRO A 83 -8.79 3.59 7.63
C PRO A 83 -10.05 4.47 7.55
N ALA A 84 -10.62 4.59 6.36
CA ALA A 84 -11.85 5.36 6.11
C ALA A 84 -13.02 4.89 6.99
N SER A 85 -13.15 3.58 7.21
CA SER A 85 -14.13 2.99 8.13
C SER A 85 -14.04 3.57 9.56
N ALA A 86 -12.83 3.66 10.11
CA ALA A 86 -12.62 4.27 11.43
C ALA A 86 -13.00 5.75 11.47
N TRP A 87 -12.65 6.50 10.43
CA TRP A 87 -12.96 7.93 10.33
C TRP A 87 -14.46 8.20 10.26
N LEU A 88 -15.17 7.39 9.46
CA LEU A 88 -16.61 7.48 9.30
C LEU A 88 -17.34 7.13 10.61
N GLU A 89 -16.98 6.01 11.24
CA GLU A 89 -17.68 5.57 12.46
C GLU A 89 -17.39 6.43 13.69
N VAL A 90 -16.15 6.90 13.85
CA VAL A 90 -15.73 7.65 15.05
C VAL A 90 -16.13 9.12 14.95
N PHE A 91 -16.06 9.71 13.76
CA PHE A 91 -16.21 11.16 13.56
C PHE A 91 -17.20 11.56 12.47
N GLY A 92 -17.75 10.62 11.70
CA GLY A 92 -18.61 10.94 10.56
C GLY A 92 -17.87 11.58 9.38
N VAL A 93 -16.55 11.35 9.27
CA VAL A 93 -15.70 11.96 8.24
C VAL A 93 -15.51 11.00 7.06
N ASP A 94 -15.92 11.41 5.87
CA ASP A 94 -15.65 10.67 4.62
C ASP A 94 -14.25 10.99 4.10
N ILE A 95 -13.32 10.04 4.24
CA ILE A 95 -11.93 10.22 3.80
C ILE A 95 -11.80 10.35 2.29
N ILE A 96 -12.67 9.74 1.49
CA ILE A 96 -12.61 9.87 0.03
C ILE A 96 -12.91 11.31 -0.35
N GLU A 97 -13.97 11.88 0.24
CA GLU A 97 -14.35 13.28 0.04
C GLU A 97 -13.23 14.22 0.51
N ILE A 98 -12.75 14.05 1.76
CA ILE A 98 -11.70 14.93 2.30
C ILE A 98 -10.44 14.89 1.45
N MET A 99 -9.98 13.72 1.00
CA MET A 99 -8.74 13.63 0.20
C MET A 99 -8.87 14.25 -1.20
N SER A 100 -10.09 14.47 -1.70
CA SER A 100 -10.36 15.19 -2.95
C SER A 100 -10.27 16.70 -2.82
N LEU A 101 -10.30 17.24 -1.60
CA LEU A 101 -10.14 18.66 -1.33
C LEU A 101 -8.69 19.10 -1.58
N LYS A 102 -8.54 20.31 -2.14
CA LYS A 102 -7.25 20.97 -2.27
C LYS A 102 -6.66 21.23 -0.88
N LEU A 103 -5.34 21.15 -0.78
CA LEU A 103 -4.64 21.63 0.41
C LEU A 103 -4.87 23.14 0.54
N ILE A 104 -5.10 23.60 1.77
CA ILE A 104 -5.40 25.01 2.03
C ILE A 104 -4.19 25.91 1.66
N ASP A 105 -2.98 25.39 1.76
CA ASP A 105 -1.75 26.13 1.43
C ASP A 105 -1.53 26.35 -0.08
N GLU A 106 -2.27 25.69 -0.97
CA GLU A 106 -2.18 25.93 -2.43
C GLU A 106 -2.99 27.16 -2.90
N ALA A 107 -3.65 27.87 -1.98
CA ALA A 107 -4.54 29.00 -2.29
C ALA A 107 -3.91 30.40 -2.08
N VAL A 108 -2.58 30.52 -1.94
CA VAL A 108 -1.87 31.79 -1.74
C VAL A 108 -0.93 32.13 -2.89
#